data_AF-A0A0R2MQZ1-F1
#
_entry.id   AF-A0A0R2MQZ1-F1
#
_cell.length_a   1.000
_cell.length_b   1.000
_cell.length_c   1.000
_cell.angle_alpha   90.00
_cell.angle_beta   90.00
_cell.angle_gamma   90.00
#
_symmetry.space_group_name_H-M   'P 1'
#
loop_
_entity.id
_entity.type
_entity.pdbx_description
1 polymer ?
#
loop_
_entity_poly.entity_id
_entity_poly.type
_entity_poly.pdbx_seq_one_letter_code
_entity_poly.pdbx_strand_id
1 'polypeptide(L)'
;MQKIWGFGMAIALTGLIAGCQSTPRHTVRTVQTTKSTVNAVSRYSAADFMGRWVSPRPATSVYLNTHHQLVMFRRNQHTIREHFTIKLVNNRATLTVNNHHAIKLDLDDANNMTIHQNNLTTKLTKDPNWSAQRSEIPTNRTVALKKSSLTPAFKPSY
;
A
#
# COMPACT_ATOMS: atom_id res chain seq x y z
N MET A 1 65.14 -45.97 27.71
CA MET A 1 64.35 -47.12 28.19
C MET A 1 63.37 -47.52 27.09
N GLN A 2 63.46 -48.77 26.63
CA GLN A 2 62.57 -49.37 25.63
C GLN A 2 61.20 -49.69 26.25
N LYS A 3 60.12 -49.52 25.49
CA LYS A 3 59.01 -50.49 25.47
C LYS A 3 58.18 -50.39 24.20
N ILE A 4 58.09 -51.53 23.51
CA ILE A 4 57.35 -51.82 22.28
C ILE A 4 56.12 -52.64 22.69
N TRP A 5 54.96 -52.45 22.04
CA TRP A 5 53.97 -53.46 21.63
C TRP A 5 52.62 -52.77 21.33
N GLY A 6 51.81 -53.11 20.32
CA GLY A 6 51.84 -54.13 19.27
C GLY A 6 50.94 -53.65 18.13
N PHE A 7 51.33 -53.82 16.88
CA PHE A 7 50.89 -54.90 15.98
C PHE A 7 49.37 -55.10 15.88
N GLY A 8 48.83 -54.62 14.76
CA GLY A 8 47.49 -54.91 14.26
C GLY A 8 47.42 -54.58 12.77
N MET A 9 48.10 -55.39 11.95
CA MET A 9 47.97 -55.40 10.49
C MET A 9 46.56 -55.87 10.12
N ALA A 10 45.85 -55.07 9.32
CA ALA A 10 44.84 -55.58 8.39
C ALA A 10 45.26 -55.16 6.98
N ILE A 11 45.65 -56.16 6.20
CA ILE A 11 46.17 -56.09 4.85
C ILE A 11 45.00 -56.01 3.87
N ALA A 12 45.14 -55.07 2.93
CA ALA A 12 44.69 -55.04 1.54
C ALA A 12 43.22 -55.35 1.19
N LEU A 13 42.65 -54.49 0.33
CA LEU A 13 42.47 -54.90 -1.06
C LEU A 13 42.43 -53.68 -1.99
N THR A 14 43.24 -53.82 -3.02
CA THR A 14 43.55 -52.92 -4.13
C THR A 14 42.35 -52.63 -5.01
N GLY A 15 42.25 -51.38 -5.45
CA GLY A 15 41.40 -50.95 -6.55
C GLY A 15 41.99 -49.71 -7.21
N LEU A 16 43.15 -49.87 -7.86
CA LEU A 16 43.67 -48.89 -8.82
C LEU A 16 42.70 -48.83 -10.00
N ILE A 17 41.92 -47.76 -10.09
CA ILE A 17 41.44 -47.25 -11.37
C ILE A 17 42.01 -45.85 -11.51
N ALA A 18 43.01 -45.75 -12.37
CA ALA A 18 43.58 -44.51 -12.85
C ALA A 18 42.49 -43.66 -13.53
N GLY A 19 42.56 -42.34 -13.34
CA GLY A 19 41.75 -41.42 -14.14
C GLY A 19 41.59 -40.05 -13.52
N CYS A 20 42.56 -39.17 -13.77
CA CYS A 20 42.52 -37.71 -13.70
C CYS A 20 41.18 -37.08 -13.29
N GLN A 21 41.07 -36.55 -12.07
CA GLN A 21 40.14 -35.48 -11.79
C GLN A 21 40.92 -34.19 -11.59
N SER A 22 41.01 -33.44 -12.70
CA SER A 22 41.35 -32.03 -12.72
C SER A 22 40.51 -31.32 -11.65
N THR A 23 41.17 -30.64 -10.72
CA THR A 23 40.54 -29.69 -9.79
C THR A 23 39.52 -28.83 -10.54
N PRO A 24 38.25 -28.77 -10.13
CA PRO A 24 37.32 -27.83 -10.72
C PRO A 24 37.81 -26.44 -10.33
N ARG A 25 38.41 -25.77 -11.32
CA ARG A 25 38.66 -24.34 -11.29
C ARG A 25 37.29 -23.70 -11.18
N HIS A 26 36.90 -23.31 -9.97
CA HIS A 26 35.70 -22.50 -9.74
C HIS A 26 35.92 -21.17 -10.44
N THR A 27 35.53 -21.10 -11.71
CA THR A 27 35.32 -19.83 -12.38
C THR A 27 34.12 -19.20 -11.69
N VAL A 28 34.40 -18.32 -10.72
CA VAL A 28 33.38 -17.45 -10.14
C VAL A 28 32.85 -16.60 -11.29
N ARG A 29 31.76 -17.05 -11.88
CA ARG A 29 30.99 -16.26 -12.83
C ARG A 29 30.38 -15.15 -11.98
N THR A 30 31.03 -13.99 -11.95
CA THR A 30 30.47 -12.77 -11.38
C THR A 30 29.22 -12.46 -12.19
N VAL A 31 28.08 -12.93 -11.70
CA VAL A 31 26.79 -12.51 -12.21
C VAL A 31 26.68 -11.05 -11.82
N GLN A 32 26.90 -10.15 -12.78
CA GLN A 32 26.54 -8.75 -12.60
C GLN A 32 25.04 -8.74 -12.32
N THR A 33 24.69 -8.48 -11.07
CA THR A 33 23.33 -8.08 -10.70
C THR A 33 23.08 -6.76 -11.41
N THR A 34 22.49 -6.82 -12.60
CA THR A 34 21.79 -5.67 -13.17
C THR A 34 20.77 -5.27 -12.11
N LYS A 35 20.95 -4.08 -11.54
CA LYS A 35 19.92 -3.44 -10.72
C LYS A 35 18.72 -3.28 -11.65
N SER A 36 17.81 -4.25 -11.62
CA SER A 36 16.54 -4.15 -12.31
C SER A 36 15.79 -3.04 -11.59
N THR A 37 15.84 -1.83 -12.15
CA THR A 37 15.01 -0.72 -11.70
C THR A 37 13.60 -1.08 -12.09
N VAL A 38 12.93 -1.89 -11.27
CA VAL A 38 11.50 -2.15 -11.39
C VAL A 38 10.81 -0.83 -11.06
N ASN A 39 10.60 -0.01 -12.08
CA ASN A 39 9.63 1.07 -12.02
C ASN A 39 8.26 0.40 -11.97
N ALA A 40 7.84 -0.01 -10.77
CA ALA A 40 6.48 -0.46 -10.53
C ALA A 40 5.57 0.74 -10.83
N VAL A 41 4.99 0.75 -12.03
CA VAL A 41 3.93 1.69 -12.37
C VAL A 41 2.73 1.24 -11.55
N SER A 42 2.52 1.83 -10.38
CA SER A 42 1.33 1.60 -9.56
C SER A 42 0.12 1.98 -10.40
N ARG A 43 -0.65 0.99 -10.87
CA ARG A 43 -1.93 1.23 -11.52
C ARG A 43 -2.99 1.28 -10.43
N TYR A 44 -3.64 2.42 -10.26
CA TYR A 44 -4.76 2.56 -9.34
C TYR A 44 -6.05 2.10 -10.01
N SER A 45 -6.97 1.59 -9.22
CA SER A 45 -8.34 1.28 -9.59
C SER A 45 -9.31 2.28 -8.95
N ALA A 46 -10.54 2.37 -9.47
CA ALA A 46 -11.58 3.20 -8.85
C ALA A 46 -11.83 2.82 -7.37
N ALA A 47 -11.67 1.53 -7.02
CA ALA A 47 -11.85 1.02 -5.66
C ALA A 47 -10.80 1.56 -4.68
N ASP A 48 -9.58 1.82 -5.15
CA ASP A 48 -8.49 2.36 -4.32
C ASP A 48 -8.78 3.77 -3.81
N PHE A 49 -9.76 4.46 -4.40
CA PHE A 49 -10.18 5.78 -3.97
C PHE A 49 -11.37 5.76 -2.99
N MET A 50 -11.96 4.58 -2.77
CA MET A 50 -12.97 4.39 -1.73
C MET A 50 -12.31 4.46 -0.37
N GLY A 51 -13.00 5.08 0.59
CA GLY A 51 -12.39 5.37 1.88
C GLY A 51 -13.02 6.57 2.56
N ARG A 52 -12.49 6.83 3.75
CA ARG A 52 -12.72 8.07 4.47
C ARG A 52 -11.54 9.00 4.20
N TRP A 53 -11.85 10.25 3.94
CA TRP A 53 -10.91 11.30 3.63
C TRP A 53 -11.12 12.45 4.60
N VAL A 54 -10.06 12.96 5.22
CA VAL A 54 -10.17 13.92 6.31
C VAL A 54 -9.29 15.15 6.08
N SER A 55 -9.79 16.31 6.46
CA SER A 55 -9.00 17.55 6.52
C SER A 55 -9.22 18.18 7.90
N PRO A 56 -8.15 18.58 8.60
CA PRO A 56 -8.29 19.29 9.87
C PRO A 56 -8.67 20.76 9.67
N ARG A 57 -8.39 21.35 8.50
CA ARG A 57 -8.55 22.79 8.24
C ARG A 57 -8.94 23.03 6.77
N PRO A 58 -10.20 23.40 6.50
CA PRO A 58 -11.35 23.36 7.41
C PRO A 58 -11.67 21.91 7.83
N ALA A 59 -12.20 21.74 9.05
CA ALA A 59 -12.58 20.42 9.56
C ALA A 59 -13.65 19.77 8.65
N THR A 60 -13.20 18.78 7.88
CA THR A 60 -13.96 18.14 6.80
C THR A 60 -13.72 16.64 6.84
N SER A 61 -14.75 15.86 6.58
CA SER A 61 -14.63 14.42 6.36
C SER A 61 -15.54 13.97 5.23
N VAL A 62 -14.97 13.27 4.25
CA VAL A 62 -15.68 12.70 3.10
C VAL A 62 -15.60 11.18 3.21
N TYR A 63 -16.73 10.52 3.06
CA TYR A 63 -16.83 9.07 3.03
C TYR A 63 -17.29 8.66 1.63
N LEU A 64 -16.50 7.81 0.99
CA LEU A 64 -16.80 7.20 -0.31
C LEU A 64 -16.88 5.69 -0.13
N ASN A 65 -17.99 5.08 -0.54
CA ASN A 65 -18.17 3.64 -0.46
C ASN A 65 -18.30 2.98 -1.84
N THR A 66 -18.23 1.65 -1.86
CA THR A 66 -18.29 0.83 -3.07
C THR A 66 -19.65 0.87 -3.79
N HIS A 67 -20.70 1.39 -3.14
CA HIS A 67 -22.01 1.61 -3.74
C HIS A 67 -22.15 3.00 -4.39
N HIS A 68 -21.02 3.69 -4.59
CA HIS A 68 -20.96 5.04 -5.14
C HIS A 68 -21.78 6.07 -4.34
N GLN A 69 -21.84 5.89 -3.02
CA GLN A 69 -22.43 6.87 -2.11
C GLN A 69 -21.32 7.74 -1.51
N LEU A 70 -21.56 9.04 -1.53
CA LEU A 70 -20.77 10.07 -0.90
C LEU A 70 -21.51 10.57 0.34
N VAL A 71 -20.79 10.67 1.46
CA VAL A 71 -21.24 11.45 2.61
C VAL A 71 -20.17 12.43 3.02
N MET A 72 -20.50 13.73 3.00
CA MET A 72 -19.57 14.79 3.37
C MET A 72 -20.05 15.53 4.61
N PHE A 73 -19.19 15.56 5.62
CA PHE A 73 -19.35 16.31 6.83
C PHE A 73 -18.39 17.48 6.82
N ARG A 74 -18.89 18.66 7.17
CA ARG A 74 -18.09 19.88 7.34
C ARG A 74 -18.52 20.59 8.61
N ARG A 75 -17.56 21.20 9.30
CA ARG A 75 -17.87 22.00 10.49
C ARG A 75 -18.82 23.14 10.11
N ASN A 76 -19.88 23.30 10.89
CA ASN A 76 -20.89 24.35 10.73
C ASN A 76 -21.61 24.35 9.37
N GLN A 77 -21.64 23.23 8.66
CA GLN A 77 -22.34 23.09 7.38
C GLN A 77 -23.24 21.86 7.37
N HIS A 78 -24.23 21.86 6.47
CA HIS A 78 -25.11 20.72 6.26
C HIS A 78 -24.33 19.52 5.74
N THR A 79 -24.74 18.33 6.19
CA THR A 79 -24.20 17.07 5.70
C THR A 79 -24.75 16.83 4.30
N ILE A 80 -23.86 16.51 3.36
CA ILE A 80 -24.24 16.13 1.99
C ILE A 80 -24.26 14.60 1.93
N ARG A 81 -25.33 14.01 1.42
CA ARG A 81 -25.49 12.57 1.19
C ARG A 81 -25.99 12.37 -0.22
N GLU A 82 -25.13 11.91 -1.11
CA GLU A 82 -25.43 11.87 -2.54
C GLU A 82 -24.78 10.66 -3.22
N HIS A 83 -25.23 10.37 -4.43
CA HIS A 83 -24.51 9.48 -5.33
C HIS A 83 -23.45 10.23 -6.14
N PHE A 84 -22.38 9.52 -6.49
CA PHE A 84 -21.31 10.06 -7.32
C PHE A 84 -20.98 9.18 -8.51
N THR A 85 -20.30 9.79 -9.48
CA THR A 85 -19.63 9.09 -10.57
C THR A 85 -18.14 9.35 -10.48
N ILE A 86 -17.32 8.35 -10.85
CA ILE A 86 -15.85 8.44 -10.82
C ILE A 86 -15.30 8.18 -12.22
N LYS A 87 -14.38 9.04 -12.67
CA LYS A 87 -13.63 8.87 -13.91
C LYS A 87 -12.15 8.81 -13.58
N LEU A 88 -11.45 7.78 -14.06
CA LEU A 88 -10.01 7.59 -13.84
C LEU A 88 -9.26 7.87 -15.15
N VAL A 89 -8.33 8.83 -15.12
CA VAL A 89 -7.48 9.19 -16.26
C VAL A 89 -6.06 9.40 -15.75
N ASN A 90 -5.07 8.72 -16.32
CA ASN A 90 -3.66 8.87 -15.96
C ASN A 90 -3.40 8.77 -14.44
N ASN A 91 -3.97 7.76 -13.79
CA ASN A 91 -3.88 7.52 -12.35
C ASN A 91 -4.51 8.60 -11.44
N ARG A 92 -5.21 9.57 -12.01
CA ARG A 92 -5.98 10.58 -11.28
C ARG A 92 -7.46 10.32 -11.47
N ALA A 93 -8.20 10.36 -10.37
CA ALA A 93 -9.64 10.19 -10.42
C ALA A 93 -10.36 11.52 -10.18
N THR A 94 -11.33 11.82 -11.02
CA THR A 94 -12.25 12.94 -10.82
C THR A 94 -13.61 12.37 -10.46
N LEU A 95 -14.17 12.85 -9.35
CA LEU A 95 -15.49 12.47 -8.86
C LEU A 95 -16.46 13.64 -9.02
N THR A 96 -17.63 13.34 -9.59
CA THR A 96 -18.74 14.29 -9.77
C THR A 96 -19.93 13.83 -8.95
N VAL A 97 -20.49 14.76 -8.16
CA VAL A 97 -21.68 14.51 -7.34
C VAL A 97 -22.94 14.84 -8.15
N ASN A 98 -23.83 13.87 -8.34
CA ASN A 98 -24.88 13.92 -9.37
C ASN A 98 -25.84 15.11 -9.24
N ASN A 99 -26.16 15.55 -8.02
CA ASN A 99 -27.08 16.67 -7.75
C ASN A 99 -26.38 17.94 -7.22
N HIS A 100 -25.05 17.94 -7.15
CA HIS A 100 -24.28 19.11 -6.72
C HIS A 100 -23.27 19.49 -7.78
N HIS A 101 -23.71 20.31 -8.74
CA HIS A 101 -22.90 20.83 -9.85
C HIS A 101 -21.60 21.54 -9.43
N ALA A 102 -21.45 21.90 -8.15
CA ALA A 102 -20.31 22.65 -7.64
C ALA A 102 -19.23 21.83 -6.92
N ILE A 103 -19.38 20.50 -6.74
CA ILE A 103 -18.38 19.70 -6.01
C ILE A 103 -17.66 18.76 -6.98
N LYS A 104 -16.39 19.06 -7.22
CA LYS A 104 -15.44 18.16 -7.88
C LYS A 104 -14.44 17.66 -6.85
N LEU A 105 -14.18 16.37 -6.83
CA LEU A 105 -13.09 15.80 -6.04
C LEU A 105 -12.05 15.26 -6.98
N ASP A 106 -10.84 15.80 -6.91
CA ASP A 106 -9.69 15.31 -7.66
C ASP A 106 -8.82 14.48 -6.71
N LEU A 107 -8.59 13.23 -7.09
CA LEU A 107 -7.79 12.27 -6.37
C LEU A 107 -6.39 12.30 -6.99
N ASP A 108 -5.47 12.95 -6.29
CA ASP A 108 -4.09 13.13 -6.73
C ASP A 108 -3.33 11.78 -6.73
N ASP A 109 -3.63 10.94 -5.73
CA ASP A 109 -3.18 9.57 -5.57
C ASP A 109 -4.11 8.80 -4.59
N ALA A 110 -3.74 7.57 -4.19
CA ALA A 110 -4.53 6.76 -3.26
C ALA A 110 -4.60 7.30 -1.82
N ASN A 111 -3.84 8.34 -1.47
CA ASN A 111 -3.73 8.92 -0.13
C ASN A 111 -4.11 10.40 -0.05
N ASN A 112 -4.11 11.12 -1.19
CA ASN A 112 -4.41 12.54 -1.26
C ASN A 112 -5.63 12.84 -2.16
N MET A 113 -6.54 13.66 -1.64
CA MET A 113 -7.72 14.15 -2.36
C MET A 113 -7.82 15.67 -2.22
N THR A 114 -8.26 16.31 -3.28
CA THR A 114 -8.54 17.75 -3.33
C THR A 114 -10.02 17.97 -3.66
N ILE A 115 -10.75 18.64 -2.76
CA ILE A 115 -12.12 19.12 -3.04
C ILE A 115 -12.03 20.49 -3.71
N HIS A 116 -12.72 20.67 -4.82
CA HIS A 116 -12.99 21.96 -5.45
C HIS A 116 -14.47 22.31 -5.31
N GLN A 117 -14.77 23.42 -4.62
CA GLN A 117 -16.12 23.95 -4.48
C GLN A 117 -16.12 25.47 -4.33
N ASN A 118 -16.92 26.18 -5.13
CA ASN A 118 -17.12 27.64 -5.03
C ASN A 118 -15.79 28.43 -4.94
N ASN A 119 -14.83 28.13 -5.83
CA ASN A 119 -13.46 28.67 -5.84
C ASN A 119 -12.59 28.35 -4.61
N LEU A 120 -13.08 27.53 -3.67
CA LEU A 120 -12.31 27.02 -2.54
C LEU A 120 -11.75 25.64 -2.88
N THR A 121 -10.49 25.45 -2.49
CA THR A 121 -9.77 24.18 -2.63
C THR A 121 -9.42 23.66 -1.24
N THR A 122 -9.83 22.44 -0.92
CA THR A 122 -9.54 21.79 0.37
C THR A 122 -8.83 20.46 0.15
N LYS A 123 -7.61 20.33 0.68
CA LYS A 123 -6.88 19.05 0.68
C LYS A 123 -7.34 18.16 1.81
N LEU A 124 -7.49 16.89 1.50
CA LEU A 124 -7.88 15.80 2.39
C LEU A 124 -6.84 14.67 2.28
N THR A 125 -6.65 13.96 3.38
CA THR A 125 -5.81 12.77 3.43
C THR A 125 -6.69 11.56 3.72
N LYS A 126 -6.36 10.42 3.11
CA LYS A 126 -7.07 9.16 3.36
C LYS A 126 -6.82 8.70 4.79
N ASP A 127 -7.89 8.30 5.47
CA ASP A 127 -7.83 7.67 6.79
C ASP A 127 -7.48 6.19 6.63
N PRO A 128 -6.28 5.73 7.04
CA PRO A 128 -5.88 4.34 6.89
C PRO A 128 -6.67 3.38 7.78
N ASN A 129 -7.37 3.89 8.79
CA ASN A 129 -8.08 3.09 9.79
C ASN A 129 -9.56 2.89 9.45
N TRP A 130 -10.03 3.41 8.31
CA TRP A 130 -11.42 3.25 7.86
C TRP A 130 -11.48 2.49 6.53
N SER A 131 -12.34 1.47 6.47
CA SER A 131 -12.51 0.62 5.29
C SER A 131 -13.89 0.78 4.68
N ALA A 132 -13.94 1.07 3.38
CA ALA A 132 -15.21 1.18 2.62
C ALA A 132 -16.03 -0.11 2.59
N GLN A 133 -15.41 -1.26 2.86
CA GLN A 133 -16.08 -2.57 2.85
C GLN A 133 -16.58 -3.01 4.23
N ARG A 134 -15.96 -2.52 5.31
CA ARG A 134 -16.17 -3.05 6.68
C ARG A 134 -16.62 -2.00 7.68
N SER A 135 -16.38 -0.73 7.40
CA SER A 135 -16.66 0.37 8.32
C SER A 135 -17.95 1.06 7.93
N GLU A 136 -18.78 1.35 8.92
CA GLU A 136 -20.00 2.13 8.71
C GLU A 136 -19.66 3.61 8.53
N ILE A 137 -20.49 4.29 7.74
CA ILE A 137 -20.46 5.76 7.66
C ILE A 137 -21.21 6.30 8.89
N PRO A 138 -20.57 7.13 9.73
CA PRO A 138 -21.24 7.69 10.90
C PRO A 138 -22.49 8.49 10.50
N THR A 139 -23.51 8.46 11.35
CA THR A 139 -24.68 9.33 11.22
C THR A 139 -24.45 10.71 11.88
N ASN A 140 -23.58 10.76 12.89
CA ASN A 140 -23.30 11.93 13.72
C ASN A 140 -22.08 12.72 13.23
N ARG A 141 -22.26 14.04 13.02
CA ARG A 141 -21.19 14.97 12.60
C ARG A 141 -20.01 15.02 13.56
N THR A 142 -20.26 15.01 14.88
CA THR A 142 -19.20 15.07 15.90
C THR A 142 -18.27 13.87 15.78
N VAL A 143 -18.82 12.68 15.54
CA VAL A 143 -18.04 11.46 15.29
C VAL A 143 -17.32 11.55 13.95
N ALA A 144 -18.05 11.96 12.90
CA ALA A 144 -17.50 12.03 11.55
C ALA A 144 -16.31 12.99 11.42
N LEU A 145 -16.36 14.13 12.12
CA LEU A 145 -15.32 15.16 12.11
C LEU A 145 -14.20 14.93 13.14
N LYS A 146 -14.26 13.88 13.96
CA LYS A 146 -13.12 13.53 14.82
C LYS A 146 -11.92 13.30 13.92
N LYS A 147 -10.83 13.97 14.24
CA LYS A 147 -9.51 13.69 13.66
C LYS A 147 -9.12 12.30 14.14
N SER A 148 -9.54 11.25 13.45
CA SER A 148 -8.96 9.93 13.65
C SER A 148 -7.47 10.07 13.46
N SER A 149 -6.70 9.28 14.21
CA SER A 149 -5.27 9.24 13.99
C SER A 149 -5.03 8.84 12.53
N LEU A 150 -4.46 9.75 11.73
CA LEU A 150 -3.99 9.43 10.38
C LEU A 150 -2.80 8.46 10.40
N THR A 151 -2.32 8.12 11.60
CA THR A 151 -1.33 7.06 11.80
C THR A 151 -1.99 5.70 11.56
N PRO A 152 -1.43 4.85 10.69
CA PRO A 152 -1.90 3.48 10.53
C PRO A 152 -1.91 2.76 11.88
N ALA A 153 -2.99 2.05 12.22
CA ALA A 153 -3.06 1.23 13.42
C ALA A 153 -2.05 0.06 13.42
N PHE A 154 -1.42 -0.23 12.29
CA PHE A 154 -0.42 -1.28 12.14
C PHE A 154 0.99 -0.71 12.34
N LYS A 155 1.63 -1.10 13.45
CA LYS A 155 3.10 -1.06 13.55
C LYS A 155 3.66 -2.18 12.66
N PRO A 156 4.63 -1.91 11.76
CA PRO A 156 5.34 -3.00 11.11
C PRO A 156 6.11 -3.78 12.17
N SER A 157 5.80 -5.06 12.32
CA SER A 157 6.69 -6.02 12.99
C SER A 157 7.82 -6.32 12.01
N TYR A 158 8.99 -5.75 12.25
CA TYR A 158 10.25 -6.19 11.64
C TYR A 158 10.79 -7.39 12.39
#